data_AF-A0A958LV34-F1
#
_entry.id   AF-A0A958LV34-F1
#
_cell.length_a   1.000
_cell.length_b   1.000
_cell.length_c   1.000
_cell.angle_alpha   90.00
_cell.angle_beta   90.00
_cell.angle_gamma   90.00
#
_symmetry.space_group_name_H-M   'P 1'
#
loop_
_entity.id
_entity.type
_entity.pdbx_description
1 polymer ?
#
loop_
_entity_poly.entity_id
_entity_poly.type
_entity_poly.pdbx_seq_one_letter_code
_entity_poly.pdbx_strand_id
1 'polypeptide(L)'
;MNLFVYVIIYLSPLIIKKKLEEEMKDKIIIFIDHSILSIQSGLSVRPALVKSLAEFDGWIKTQLSLMINNLINGKDSNQFNSKIIKKFYGELLKIEKSKVKILEQLKNFRQQLKMEQNLRRRSRQVTMNLKIQSLIMTIMYLGVSFFVYSNFDTSILNPTMLISIFMFAVGQLMIFLIGRKIKWKI
;
A
#
# COMPACT_ATOMS: atom_id res chain seq x y z
N MET A 1 2.32 32.47 5.99
CA MET A 1 1.51 31.50 6.77
C MET A 1 0.33 30.91 5.96
N ASN A 2 -0.37 31.69 5.11
CA ASN A 2 -1.52 31.23 4.33
C ASN A 2 -1.23 30.11 3.30
N LEU A 3 -0.07 30.12 2.64
CA LEU A 3 0.26 29.16 1.59
C LEU A 3 0.38 27.71 2.11
N PHE A 4 0.85 27.55 3.35
CA PHE A 4 0.98 26.24 4.01
C PHE A 4 -0.39 25.63 4.34
N VAL A 5 -1.35 26.46 4.75
CA VAL A 5 -2.73 26.03 5.06
C VAL A 5 -3.44 25.55 3.80
N TYR A 6 -3.29 26.25 2.68
CA TYR A 6 -3.86 25.81 1.39
C TYR A 6 -3.27 24.48 0.90
N VAL A 7 -1.95 24.31 1.02
CA VAL A 7 -1.28 23.06 0.65
C VAL A 7 -1.76 21.89 1.51
N ILE A 8 -1.94 22.10 2.83
CA ILE A 8 -2.47 21.08 3.74
C ILE A 8 -3.91 20.72 3.38
N ILE A 9 -4.79 21.71 3.14
CA ILE A 9 -6.19 21.46 2.78
C ILE A 9 -6.30 20.69 1.46
N TYR A 10 -5.44 20.99 0.48
CA TYR A 10 -5.44 20.31 -0.81
C TYR A 10 -4.86 18.89 -0.77
N LEU A 11 -3.82 18.65 0.05
CA LEU A 11 -3.18 17.33 0.17
C LEU A 11 -3.91 16.39 1.14
N SER A 12 -4.57 16.93 2.17
CA SER A 12 -5.33 16.17 3.17
C SER A 12 -6.30 15.13 2.57
N PRO A 13 -7.19 15.47 1.62
CA PRO A 13 -8.14 14.50 1.06
C PRO A 13 -7.45 13.35 0.33
N LEU A 14 -6.29 13.58 -0.30
CA LEU A 14 -5.51 12.53 -0.96
C LEU A 14 -4.91 11.55 0.05
N ILE A 15 -4.38 12.06 1.16
CA ILE A 15 -3.81 11.23 2.24
C ILE A 15 -4.90 10.41 2.90
N ILE A 16 -6.03 11.05 3.23
CA ILE A 16 -7.19 10.39 3.84
C ILE A 16 -7.72 9.29 2.93
N LYS A 17 -7.95 9.58 1.64
CA LYS A 17 -8.42 8.58 0.67
C LYS A 17 -7.49 7.36 0.62
N LYS A 18 -6.18 7.59 0.55
CA LYS A 18 -5.19 6.50 0.50
C LYS A 18 -5.18 5.67 1.79
N LYS A 19 -5.33 6.31 2.95
CA LYS A 19 -5.42 5.62 4.26
C LYS A 19 -6.68 4.77 4.35
N LEU A 20 -7.84 5.32 3.97
CA LEU A 20 -9.12 4.60 3.94
C LEU A 20 -9.08 3.41 2.96
N GLU A 21 -8.48 3.58 1.79
CA GLU A 21 -8.27 2.50 0.83
C GLU A 21 -7.39 1.37 1.38
N GLU A 22 -6.38 1.70 2.18
CA GLU A 22 -5.53 0.72 2.84
C GLU A 22 -6.29 -0.04 3.94
N GLU A 23 -7.00 0.68 4.79
CA GLU A 23 -7.85 0.09 5.83
C GLU A 23 -8.92 -0.84 5.24
N MET A 24 -9.56 -0.42 4.14
CA MET A 24 -10.54 -1.25 3.43
C MET A 24 -9.94 -2.57 2.94
N LYS A 25 -8.71 -2.57 2.39
CA LYS A 25 -8.05 -3.81 1.95
C LYS A 25 -7.83 -4.79 3.08
N ASP A 26 -7.37 -4.29 4.23
CA ASP A 26 -7.08 -5.12 5.39
C ASP A 26 -8.38 -5.74 5.93
N LYS A 27 -9.45 -4.94 5.98
CA LYS A 27 -10.77 -5.38 6.43
C LYS A 27 -11.43 -6.37 5.47
N ILE A 28 -11.22 -6.22 4.15
CA ILE A 28 -11.67 -7.19 3.14
C ILE A 28 -11.04 -8.57 3.38
N ILE A 29 -9.75 -8.64 3.72
CA ILE A 29 -9.09 -9.92 3.99
C ILE A 29 -9.71 -10.59 5.21
N ILE A 30 -9.95 -9.84 6.29
CA ILE A 30 -10.61 -10.33 7.51
C ILE A 30 -12.04 -10.81 7.18
N PHE A 31 -12.77 -10.06 6.36
CA PHE A 31 -14.12 -10.41 5.92
C PHE A 31 -14.14 -11.74 5.16
N ILE A 32 -13.18 -11.97 4.26
CA ILE A 32 -13.03 -13.25 3.56
C ILE A 32 -12.68 -14.37 4.55
N ASP A 33 -11.85 -14.11 5.56
CA ASP A 33 -11.50 -15.11 6.59
C ASP A 33 -12.75 -15.59 7.34
N HIS A 34 -13.58 -14.67 7.82
CA HIS A 34 -14.86 -15.03 8.45
C HIS A 34 -15.82 -15.76 7.50
N SER A 35 -15.82 -15.38 6.22
CA SER A 35 -16.65 -16.02 5.20
C SER A 35 -16.21 -17.47 4.95
N ILE A 36 -14.90 -17.70 4.86
CA ILE A 36 -14.32 -19.04 4.72
C ILE A 36 -14.70 -19.91 5.92
N LEU A 37 -14.56 -19.39 7.14
CA LEU A 37 -14.91 -20.12 8.38
C LEU A 37 -16.40 -20.49 8.39
N SER A 38 -17.26 -19.55 8.01
CA SER A 38 -18.71 -19.77 7.92
C SER A 38 -19.06 -20.84 6.88
N ILE A 39 -18.41 -20.82 5.71
CA ILE A 39 -18.60 -21.86 4.67
C ILE A 39 -18.11 -23.22 5.17
N GLN A 40 -16.99 -23.27 5.89
CA GLN A 40 -16.48 -24.50 6.49
C GLN A 40 -17.43 -25.09 7.55
N SER A 41 -18.20 -24.25 8.23
CA SER A 41 -19.27 -24.69 9.15
C SER A 41 -20.54 -25.20 8.45
N GLY A 42 -20.53 -25.30 7.12
CA GLY A 42 -21.64 -25.84 6.33
C GLY A 42 -22.61 -24.79 5.77
N LEU A 43 -22.35 -23.49 5.98
CA LEU A 43 -23.18 -22.44 5.38
C LEU A 43 -22.89 -22.31 3.88
N SER A 44 -23.93 -22.04 3.11
CA SER A 44 -23.75 -21.62 1.71
C SER A 44 -23.14 -20.22 1.63
N VAL A 45 -22.59 -19.87 0.47
CA VAL A 45 -21.76 -18.67 0.29
C VAL A 45 -22.48 -17.38 0.67
N ARG A 46 -23.72 -17.19 0.22
CA ARG A 46 -24.50 -15.97 0.50
C ARG A 46 -24.75 -15.75 2.00
N PRO A 47 -25.34 -16.70 2.75
CA PRO A 47 -25.51 -16.54 4.19
C PRO A 47 -24.18 -16.45 4.94
N ALA A 48 -23.11 -17.10 4.47
CA ALA A 48 -21.77 -16.93 5.04
C ALA A 48 -21.24 -15.49 4.89
N LEU A 49 -21.43 -14.87 3.72
CA LEU A 49 -21.05 -13.46 3.48
C LEU A 49 -21.87 -12.51 4.37
N VAL A 50 -23.18 -12.73 4.47
CA VAL A 50 -24.06 -11.92 5.33
C VAL A 50 -23.69 -12.08 6.80
N LYS A 51 -23.44 -13.31 7.27
CA LYS A 51 -22.99 -13.57 8.64
C LYS A 51 -21.65 -12.87 8.93
N SER A 52 -20.73 -12.86 7.97
CA SER A 52 -19.43 -12.21 8.11
C SER A 52 -19.51 -10.69 8.19
N LEU A 53 -20.61 -10.05 7.76
CA LEU A 53 -20.83 -8.62 7.97
C LEU A 53 -21.11 -8.25 9.42
N ALA A 54 -21.62 -9.19 10.23
CA ALA A 54 -22.00 -8.91 11.61
C ALA A 54 -20.80 -8.48 12.46
N GLU A 55 -19.60 -8.96 12.13
CA GLU A 55 -18.32 -8.66 12.79
C GLU A 55 -17.77 -7.26 12.49
N PHE A 56 -18.41 -6.51 11.58
CA PHE A 56 -17.95 -5.18 11.16
C PHE A 56 -18.96 -4.11 11.55
N ASP A 57 -18.44 -2.92 11.88
CA ASP A 57 -19.23 -1.74 12.23
C ASP A 57 -18.81 -0.51 11.44
N GLY A 58 -19.67 0.51 11.49
CA GLY A 58 -19.45 1.81 10.85
C GLY A 58 -19.43 1.76 9.32
N TRP A 59 -18.61 2.62 8.72
CA TRP A 59 -18.60 2.85 7.28
C TRP A 59 -18.17 1.63 6.45
N ILE A 60 -17.29 0.76 7.01
CA ILE A 60 -16.83 -0.47 6.34
C ILE A 60 -18.00 -1.44 6.18
N LYS A 61 -18.79 -1.62 7.23
CA LYS A 61 -20.00 -2.45 7.20
C LYS A 61 -20.94 -1.98 6.10
N THR A 62 -21.19 -0.67 6.01
CA THR A 62 -22.05 -0.07 4.99
C THR A 62 -21.55 -0.35 3.57
N GLN A 63 -20.24 -0.22 3.33
CA GLN A 63 -19.66 -0.48 2.01
C GLN A 63 -19.75 -1.98 1.63
N LEU A 64 -19.43 -2.87 2.55
CA LEU A 64 -19.52 -4.31 2.34
C LEU A 64 -20.98 -4.79 2.21
N SER A 65 -21.91 -4.20 2.96
CA SER A 65 -23.33 -4.53 2.88
C SER A 65 -23.93 -4.10 1.55
N LEU A 66 -23.59 -2.90 1.07
CA LEU A 66 -23.97 -2.46 -0.29
C LEU A 66 -23.42 -3.42 -1.35
N MET A 67 -22.18 -3.85 -1.19
CA MET A 67 -21.56 -4.82 -2.09
C MET A 67 -22.29 -6.17 -2.10
N ILE A 68 -22.60 -6.73 -0.93
CA ILE A 68 -23.30 -8.02 -0.82
C ILE A 68 -24.73 -7.92 -1.33
N ASN A 69 -25.44 -6.82 -1.01
CA ASN A 69 -26.78 -6.58 -1.55
C ASN A 69 -26.75 -6.51 -3.08
N ASN A 70 -25.74 -5.86 -3.66
CA ASN A 70 -25.57 -5.83 -5.11
C ASN A 70 -25.24 -7.21 -5.70
N LEU A 71 -24.45 -8.02 -4.99
CA LEU A 71 -24.14 -9.40 -5.38
C LEU A 71 -25.41 -10.27 -5.42
N ILE A 72 -26.20 -10.23 -4.34
CA ILE A 72 -27.44 -10.99 -4.20
C ILE A 72 -28.46 -10.59 -5.27
N ASN A 73 -28.57 -9.29 -5.54
CA ASN A 73 -29.46 -8.71 -6.55
C ASN A 73 -28.92 -8.82 -7.99
N GLY A 74 -27.72 -9.36 -8.19
CA GLY A 74 -27.12 -9.53 -9.52
C GLY A 74 -26.79 -8.22 -10.25
N LYS A 75 -26.55 -7.12 -9.53
CA LYS A 75 -26.26 -5.79 -10.11
C LYS A 75 -24.80 -5.65 -10.57
N ASP A 76 -24.54 -4.78 -11.53
CA ASP A 76 -23.18 -4.59 -12.05
C ASP A 76 -22.24 -3.79 -11.13
N SER A 77 -20.94 -4.05 -11.30
CA SER A 77 -19.84 -3.45 -10.52
C SER A 77 -19.62 -1.94 -10.73
N ASN A 78 -20.33 -1.32 -11.70
CA ASN A 78 -20.13 0.08 -12.09
C ASN A 78 -20.61 1.09 -11.04
N GLN A 79 -21.31 0.64 -10.00
CA GLN A 79 -21.82 1.49 -8.94
C GLN A 79 -20.77 1.86 -7.88
N PHE A 80 -19.60 1.20 -7.89
CA PHE A 80 -18.54 1.45 -6.90
C PHE A 80 -17.47 2.42 -7.42
N ASN A 81 -17.32 3.56 -6.74
CA ASN A 81 -16.27 4.55 -7.04
C ASN A 81 -14.86 4.05 -6.64
N SER A 82 -14.77 3.15 -5.66
CA SER A 82 -13.48 2.60 -5.21
C SER A 82 -13.03 1.47 -6.13
N LYS A 83 -11.84 1.63 -6.73
CA LYS A 83 -11.20 0.59 -7.56
C LYS A 83 -11.00 -0.73 -6.78
N ILE A 84 -10.77 -0.64 -5.47
CA ILE A 84 -10.53 -1.80 -4.61
C ILE A 84 -11.81 -2.60 -4.43
N ILE A 85 -12.91 -1.93 -4.09
CA ILE A 85 -14.23 -2.57 -3.93
C ILE A 85 -14.67 -3.15 -5.27
N LYS A 86 -14.47 -2.43 -6.38
CA LYS A 86 -14.80 -2.92 -7.72
C LYS A 86 -14.02 -4.19 -8.09
N LYS A 87 -12.70 -4.23 -7.83
CA LYS A 87 -11.87 -5.43 -8.04
C LYS A 87 -12.35 -6.59 -7.16
N PHE A 88 -12.59 -6.32 -5.88
CA PHE A 88 -13.04 -7.32 -4.91
C PHE A 88 -14.40 -7.91 -5.30
N TYR A 89 -15.38 -7.08 -5.63
CA TYR A 89 -16.69 -7.49 -6.12
C TYR A 89 -16.59 -8.32 -7.39
N GLY A 90 -15.77 -7.89 -8.36
CA GLY A 90 -15.58 -8.61 -9.62
C GLY A 90 -15.03 -10.02 -9.41
N GLU A 91 -14.06 -10.20 -8.52
CA GLU A 91 -13.54 -11.53 -8.18
C GLU A 91 -14.58 -12.36 -7.42
N LEU A 92 -15.31 -11.78 -6.47
CA LEU A 92 -16.35 -12.49 -5.72
C LEU A 92 -17.48 -12.99 -6.63
N LEU A 93 -17.87 -12.17 -7.60
CA LEU A 93 -18.88 -12.52 -8.60
C LEU A 93 -18.42 -13.63 -9.55
N LYS A 94 -17.12 -13.65 -9.93
CA LYS A 94 -16.55 -14.78 -10.69
C LYS A 94 -16.61 -16.09 -9.89
N ILE A 95 -16.26 -16.04 -8.60
CA ILE A 95 -16.29 -17.19 -7.70
C ILE A 95 -17.73 -17.72 -7.56
N GLU A 96 -18.70 -16.83 -7.34
CA GLU A 96 -20.11 -17.22 -7.22
C GLU A 96 -20.64 -17.85 -8.52
N LYS A 97 -20.32 -17.26 -9.69
CA LYS A 97 -20.74 -17.80 -10.99
C LYS A 97 -20.12 -19.17 -11.31
N SER A 98 -18.90 -19.43 -10.83
CA SER A 98 -18.20 -20.69 -11.11
C SER A 98 -18.90 -21.91 -10.51
N LYS A 99 -19.68 -21.75 -9.42
CA LYS A 99 -20.42 -22.80 -8.67
C LYS A 99 -19.62 -24.04 -8.22
N VAL A 100 -18.35 -24.16 -8.58
CA VAL A 100 -17.48 -25.32 -8.36
C VAL A 100 -16.31 -24.89 -7.49
N LYS A 101 -15.99 -25.70 -6.47
CA LYS A 101 -14.83 -25.48 -5.58
C LYS A 101 -14.75 -24.06 -4.99
N ILE A 102 -15.90 -23.48 -4.66
CA ILE A 102 -16.00 -22.08 -4.20
C ILE A 102 -15.09 -21.82 -3.00
N LEU A 103 -15.04 -22.74 -2.03
CA LEU A 103 -14.17 -22.62 -0.86
C LEU A 103 -12.68 -22.54 -1.24
N GLU A 104 -12.24 -23.35 -2.20
CA GLU A 104 -10.85 -23.37 -2.67
C GLU A 104 -10.52 -22.08 -3.43
N GLN A 105 -11.42 -21.63 -4.30
CA GLN A 105 -11.28 -20.35 -5.01
C GLN A 105 -11.22 -19.15 -4.05
N LEU A 106 -12.05 -19.15 -3.00
CA LEU A 106 -12.05 -18.11 -1.97
C LEU A 106 -10.75 -18.11 -1.14
N LYS A 107 -10.22 -19.30 -0.82
CA LYS A 107 -8.90 -19.46 -0.16
C LYS A 107 -7.76 -18.95 -1.04
N ASN A 108 -7.76 -19.29 -2.33
CA ASN A 108 -6.76 -18.82 -3.28
C ASN A 108 -6.82 -17.29 -3.42
N PHE A 109 -8.03 -16.74 -3.52
CA PHE A 109 -8.21 -15.29 -3.60
C PHE A 109 -7.71 -14.56 -2.34
N ARG A 110 -8.02 -15.09 -1.15
CA ARG A 110 -7.46 -14.61 0.12
C ARG A 110 -5.93 -14.62 0.11
N GLN A 111 -5.31 -15.71 -0.36
CA GLN A 111 -3.86 -15.83 -0.42
C GLN A 111 -3.25 -14.80 -1.37
N GLN A 112 -3.86 -14.57 -2.54
CA GLN A 112 -3.45 -13.52 -3.47
C GLN A 112 -3.51 -12.14 -2.83
N LEU A 113 -4.59 -11.81 -2.12
CA LEU A 113 -4.70 -10.51 -1.42
C LEU A 113 -3.63 -10.33 -0.34
N LYS A 114 -3.37 -11.37 0.47
CA LYS A 114 -2.30 -11.35 1.48
C LYS A 114 -0.92 -11.20 0.85
N MET A 115 -0.69 -11.88 -0.28
CA MET A 115 0.55 -11.75 -1.04
C MET A 115 0.75 -10.34 -1.57
N GLU A 116 -0.27 -9.74 -2.20
CA GLU A 116 -0.25 -8.35 -2.66
C GLU A 116 0.07 -7.38 -1.51
N GLN A 117 -0.56 -7.57 -0.34
CA GLN A 117 -0.34 -6.74 0.84
C GLN A 117 1.09 -6.89 1.38
N ASN A 118 1.61 -8.12 1.46
CA ASN A 118 2.98 -8.40 1.90
C ASN A 118 4.02 -7.79 0.96
N LEU A 119 3.83 -7.94 -0.35
CA LEU A 119 4.71 -7.32 -1.35
C LEU A 119 4.72 -5.80 -1.21
N ARG A 120 3.56 -5.18 -1.02
CA ARG A 120 3.44 -3.73 -0.81
C ARG A 120 4.12 -3.28 0.48
N ARG A 121 3.95 -4.02 1.58
CA ARG A 121 4.61 -3.75 2.86
C ARG A 121 6.13 -3.84 2.73
N ARG A 122 6.64 -4.92 2.12
CA ARG A 122 8.08 -5.13 1.88
C ARG A 122 8.66 -4.03 1.00
N SER A 123 7.94 -3.63 -0.06
CA SER A 123 8.31 -2.52 -0.94
C SER A 123 8.46 -1.21 -0.17
N ARG A 124 7.50 -0.90 0.71
CA ARG A 124 7.57 0.30 1.55
C ARG A 124 8.74 0.27 2.52
N GLN A 125 8.96 -0.87 3.19
CA GLN A 125 10.07 -1.04 4.12
C GLN A 125 11.42 -0.83 3.44
N VAL A 126 11.64 -1.46 2.27
CA VAL A 126 12.88 -1.25 1.51
C VAL A 126 13.05 0.20 1.07
N THR A 127 11.98 0.82 0.56
CA THR A 127 12.04 2.24 0.17
C THR A 127 12.36 3.15 1.36
N MET A 128 11.79 2.86 2.53
CA MET A 128 12.05 3.60 3.76
C MET A 128 13.49 3.41 4.24
N ASN A 129 14.00 2.17 4.20
CA ASN A 129 15.39 1.89 4.55
C ASN A 129 16.36 2.62 3.63
N LEU A 130 16.12 2.62 2.31
CA LEU A 130 16.95 3.38 1.35
C LEU A 130 16.94 4.89 1.65
N LYS A 131 15.78 5.45 2.01
CA LYS A 131 15.67 6.87 2.41
C LYS A 131 16.46 7.17 3.67
N ILE A 132 16.35 6.31 4.69
CA ILE A 132 17.08 6.46 5.95
C ILE A 132 18.59 6.34 5.70
N GLN A 133 19.02 5.36 4.90
CA GLN A 133 20.42 5.18 4.55
C GLN A 133 20.98 6.40 3.79
N SER A 134 20.23 6.93 2.82
CA SER A 134 20.59 8.15 2.10
C SER A 134 20.71 9.35 3.04
N LEU A 135 19.79 9.50 4.01
CA LEU A 135 19.84 10.54 5.03
C LEU A 135 21.10 10.43 5.90
N ILE A 136 21.39 9.23 6.43
CA ILE A 136 22.57 8.97 7.26
C ILE A 136 23.85 9.31 6.48
N MET A 137 23.97 8.83 5.24
CA MET A 137 25.11 9.13 4.38
C MET A 137 25.29 10.64 4.13
N THR A 138 24.19 11.38 4.01
CA THR A 138 24.22 12.84 3.84
C THR A 138 24.71 13.54 5.10
N ILE A 139 24.24 13.13 6.27
CA ILE A 139 24.70 13.69 7.55
C ILE A 139 26.19 13.39 7.75
N MET A 140 26.63 12.17 7.47
CA MET A 140 28.05 11.79 7.57
C MET A 140 28.92 12.61 6.62
N TYR A 141 28.49 12.78 5.37
CA TYR A 141 29.22 13.58 4.40
C TYR A 141 29.35 15.04 4.84
N LEU A 142 28.24 15.66 5.28
CA LEU A 142 28.26 17.03 5.79
C LEU A 142 29.19 17.19 7.01
N GLY A 143 29.19 16.23 7.93
CA GLY A 143 30.09 16.24 9.09
C GLY A 143 31.57 16.20 8.69
N VAL A 144 31.93 15.33 7.74
CA VAL A 144 33.31 15.24 7.23
C VAL A 144 33.68 16.51 6.45
N SER A 145 32.80 17.00 5.57
CA SER A 145 33.04 18.24 4.82
C SER A 145 33.24 19.44 5.75
N PHE A 146 32.43 19.56 6.80
CA PHE A 146 32.58 20.62 7.81
C PHE A 146 33.92 20.50 8.53
N PHE A 147 34.31 19.29 8.94
CA PHE A 147 35.60 19.06 9.60
C PHE A 147 36.79 19.43 8.70
N VAL A 148 36.78 19.01 7.43
CA VAL A 148 37.85 19.33 6.47
C VAL A 148 37.91 20.84 6.23
N TYR A 149 36.76 21.51 6.10
CA TYR A 149 36.69 22.96 5.92
C TYR A 149 37.26 23.73 7.12
N SER A 150 37.07 23.23 8.35
CA SER A 150 37.55 23.89 9.56
C SER A 150 39.04 23.68 9.85
N ASN A 151 39.65 22.60 9.36
CA ASN A 151 41.01 22.21 9.76
C ASN A 151 42.08 22.47 8.69
N PHE A 152 41.68 22.70 7.43
CA PHE A 152 42.62 22.83 6.32
C PHE A 152 42.43 24.13 5.54
N ASP A 153 43.53 24.67 5.00
CA ASP A 153 43.53 25.90 4.21
C ASP A 153 42.69 25.76 2.93
N THR A 154 41.68 26.63 2.81
CA THR A 154 40.62 26.54 1.79
C THR A 154 41.08 26.79 0.35
N SER A 155 42.25 27.39 0.15
CA SER A 155 42.74 27.82 -1.18
C SER A 155 43.14 26.66 -2.10
N ILE A 156 43.63 25.55 -1.53
CA ILE A 156 44.07 24.36 -2.30
C ILE A 156 42.96 23.30 -2.39
N LEU A 157 42.03 23.29 -1.42
CA LEU A 157 41.00 22.25 -1.27
C LEU A 157 39.71 22.47 -2.08
N ASN A 158 39.47 23.68 -2.56
CA ASN A 158 38.24 24.02 -3.30
C ASN A 158 37.94 23.10 -4.52
N PRO A 159 38.89 22.80 -5.43
CA PRO A 159 38.59 21.90 -6.56
C PRO A 159 38.31 20.46 -6.11
N THR A 160 39.05 19.96 -5.12
CA THR A 160 38.87 18.61 -4.57
C THR A 160 37.51 18.45 -3.87
N MET A 161 37.11 19.46 -3.09
CA MET A 161 35.78 19.56 -2.48
C MET A 161 34.67 19.50 -3.55
N LEU A 162 34.81 20.27 -4.63
CA LEU A 162 33.81 20.32 -5.70
C LEU A 162 33.64 18.98 -6.40
N ILE A 163 34.75 18.28 -6.70
CA ILE A 163 34.72 16.91 -7.25
C ILE A 163 34.03 15.94 -6.28
N SER A 164 34.32 16.05 -4.98
CA SER A 164 33.72 15.17 -3.96
C SER A 164 32.20 15.37 -3.83
N ILE A 165 31.72 16.63 -3.87
CA ILE A 165 30.28 16.96 -3.84
C ILE A 165 29.60 16.37 -5.07
N PHE A 166 30.22 16.53 -6.24
CA PHE A 166 29.70 15.98 -7.49
C PHE A 166 29.60 14.45 -7.44
N MET A 167 30.67 13.78 -7.02
CA MET A 167 30.67 12.31 -6.84
C MET A 167 29.60 11.87 -5.83
N PHE A 168 29.45 12.58 -4.72
CA PHE A 168 28.44 12.27 -3.71
C PHE A 168 27.02 12.41 -4.28
N ALA A 169 26.74 13.50 -5.02
CA ALA A 169 25.45 13.71 -5.66
C ALA A 169 25.11 12.61 -6.67
N VAL A 170 26.09 12.21 -7.52
CA VAL A 170 25.92 11.09 -8.45
C VAL A 170 25.65 9.78 -7.69
N GLY A 171 26.40 9.51 -6.62
CA GLY A 171 26.20 8.33 -5.77
C GLY A 171 24.79 8.27 -5.15
N GLN A 172 24.30 9.40 -4.63
CA GLN A 172 22.93 9.49 -4.11
C GLN A 172 21.88 9.24 -5.20
N LEU A 173 22.04 9.85 -6.38
CA LEU A 173 21.12 9.63 -7.51
C LEU A 173 21.10 8.17 -7.95
N MET A 174 22.26 7.52 -8.03
CA MET A 174 22.38 6.08 -8.34
C MET A 174 21.57 5.22 -7.36
N ILE A 175 21.68 5.47 -6.06
CA ILE A 175 20.92 4.75 -5.02
C ILE A 175 19.41 4.88 -5.25
N PHE A 176 18.92 6.08 -5.57
CA PHE A 176 17.51 6.29 -5.88
C PHE A 176 17.06 5.62 -7.19
N LEU A 177 17.91 5.62 -8.22
CA LEU A 177 17.63 4.96 -9.50
C LEU A 177 17.55 3.44 -9.34
N ILE A 178 18.47 2.84 -8.57
CA ILE A 178 18.45 1.41 -8.26
C ILE A 178 17.23 1.08 -7.41
N GLY A 179 16.94 1.88 -6.37
CA GLY A 179 15.78 1.71 -5.51
C GLY A 179 14.45 1.72 -6.28
N ARG A 180 14.33 2.54 -7.33
CA ARG A 180 13.14 2.58 -8.20
C ARG A 180 12.96 1.34 -9.07
N LYS A 181 14.03 0.63 -9.41
CA LYS A 181 13.99 -0.55 -10.28
C LYS A 181 13.74 -1.86 -9.55
N ILE A 182 13.58 -1.85 -8.23
CA ILE A 182 13.30 -3.06 -7.43
C ILE A 182 11.90 -3.58 -7.79
N LYS A 183 11.84 -4.53 -8.72
CA LYS A 183 10.66 -5.35 -9.00
C LYS A 183 10.75 -6.60 -8.13
N TRP A 184 9.77 -6.79 -7.25
CA TRP A 184 9.69 -8.02 -6.45
C TRP A 184 9.29 -9.17 -7.36
N LYS A 185 10.18 -10.15 -7.51
CA LYS A 185 9.88 -11.40 -8.21
C LYS A 185 8.90 -12.19 -7.35
N ILE A 186 7.78 -12.57 -7.96
CA ILE A 186 6.73 -13.45 -7.41
C ILE A 186 7.19 -14.89 -7.55
#